data_AF-A0A522EZM9-F1
#
_entry.id   AF-A0A522EZM9-F1
#
_cell.length_a   1.000
_cell.length_b   1.000
_cell.length_c   1.000
_cell.angle_alpha   90.00
_cell.angle_beta   90.00
_cell.angle_gamma   90.00
#
_symmetry.space_group_name_H-M   'P 1'
#
loop_
_entity.id
_entity.type
_entity.pdbx_description
1 polymer ?
#
loop_
_entity_poly.entity_id
_entity_poly.type
_entity_poly.pdbx_seq_one_letter_code
_entity_poly.pdbx_strand_id
1 'polypeptide(L)'
;MNDKLTDEQNDAILKTLNETIDKGPWEKSSFLKVIGKNLRQIREEFIRMLGARTSAQLKAESHLANRVALRSGQQEVYVSLYSADGSNLQSWERIVANLPRQMISRPIYADEEHIKEILKIKENKINEAYVAIYINQLDILPLSAEKSSFDKLGRALLSLKDKTLNLENISRFVHQTGVYRYERGHLIKTLTSNEPR
;
A
#
# COMPACT_ATOMS: atom_id res chain seq x y z
N MET A 1 -33.86 13.08 1.19
CA MET A 1 -33.13 12.64 -0.02
C MET A 1 -31.79 12.10 0.46
N ASN A 2 -31.46 10.84 0.17
CA ASN A 2 -30.23 10.20 0.64
C ASN A 2 -29.02 10.76 -0.13
N ASP A 3 -28.25 11.63 0.52
CA ASP A 3 -27.11 12.36 -0.07
C ASP A 3 -25.82 11.53 -0.19
N LYS A 4 -25.94 10.21 -0.22
CA LYS A 4 -24.81 9.28 -0.35
C LYS A 4 -24.98 8.44 -1.60
N LEU A 5 -24.21 8.77 -2.63
CA LEU A 5 -24.03 7.93 -3.81
C LEU A 5 -23.46 6.57 -3.38
N THR A 6 -24.10 5.50 -3.84
CA THR A 6 -23.66 4.12 -3.64
C THR A 6 -22.39 3.83 -4.43
N ASP A 7 -21.60 2.85 -4.01
CA ASP A 7 -20.35 2.48 -4.69
C ASP A 7 -20.60 2.07 -6.15
N GLU A 8 -21.71 1.40 -6.43
CA GLU A 8 -22.14 1.06 -7.80
C GLU A 8 -22.42 2.30 -8.65
N GLN A 9 -22.98 3.36 -8.06
CA GLN A 9 -23.21 4.63 -8.76
C GLN A 9 -21.91 5.38 -9.01
N ASN A 10 -20.96 5.35 -8.07
CA ASN A 10 -19.64 5.96 -8.23
C ASN A 10 -18.84 5.26 -9.35
N ASP A 11 -18.87 3.93 -9.40
CA ASP A 11 -18.24 3.13 -10.45
C ASP A 11 -18.88 3.36 -11.82
N ALA A 12 -20.22 3.47 -11.87
CA ALA A 12 -20.94 3.79 -13.11
C ALA A 12 -20.59 5.18 -13.65
N ILE A 13 -20.46 6.18 -12.77
CA ILE A 13 -20.05 7.54 -13.13
C ILE A 13 -18.60 7.55 -13.64
N LEU A 14 -17.68 6.87 -12.96
CA LEU A 14 -16.28 6.74 -13.38
C LEU A 14 -16.15 6.06 -14.74
N LYS A 15 -16.87 4.95 -14.94
CA LYS A 15 -16.87 4.22 -16.22
C LYS A 15 -17.38 5.11 -17.35
N THR A 16 -18.47 5.84 -17.12
CA THR A 16 -19.04 6.76 -18.12
C THR A 16 -18.08 7.90 -18.46
N LEU A 17 -17.39 8.47 -17.47
CA LEU A 17 -16.38 9.50 -17.67
C LEU A 17 -15.19 8.97 -18.48
N ASN A 18 -14.68 7.77 -18.18
CA ASN A 18 -13.59 7.16 -18.93
C ASN A 18 -13.98 6.85 -20.38
N GLU A 19 -15.16 6.26 -20.60
CA GLU A 19 -15.64 5.99 -21.95
C GLU A 19 -15.86 7.27 -22.77
N THR A 20 -16.33 8.34 -22.13
CA THR A 20 -16.53 9.64 -22.78
C THR A 20 -15.19 10.31 -23.14
N ILE A 21 -14.18 10.18 -22.28
CA ILE A 21 -12.81 10.69 -22.55
C ILE A 21 -12.14 9.89 -23.67
N ASP A 22 -12.34 8.56 -23.72
CA ASP A 22 -11.68 7.70 -24.72
C ASP A 22 -12.35 7.75 -26.09
N LYS A 23 -13.68 7.79 -26.15
CA LYS A 23 -14.42 7.75 -27.43
C LYS A 23 -14.67 9.13 -28.03
N GLY A 24 -14.46 10.21 -27.26
CA GLY A 24 -14.80 11.55 -27.71
C GLY A 24 -13.75 12.17 -28.66
N PRO A 25 -14.16 13.04 -29.60
CA PRO A 25 -13.29 13.65 -30.60
C PRO A 25 -12.46 14.82 -30.06
N TRP A 26 -11.86 14.67 -28.87
CA TRP A 26 -11.22 15.76 -28.13
C TRP A 26 -10.00 16.35 -28.84
N GLU A 27 -9.32 15.58 -29.69
CA GLU A 27 -8.13 16.05 -30.40
C GLU A 27 -8.45 16.71 -31.75
N LYS A 28 -9.71 16.73 -32.19
CA LYS A 28 -10.11 17.19 -33.54
C LYS A 28 -10.21 18.71 -33.69
N SER A 29 -10.25 19.47 -32.60
CA SER A 29 -10.33 20.94 -32.63
C SER A 29 -9.70 21.54 -31.38
N SER A 30 -9.12 22.74 -31.48
CA SER A 30 -8.57 23.48 -30.33
C SER A 30 -9.61 23.69 -29.23
N PHE A 31 -10.86 23.93 -29.60
CA PHE A 31 -11.98 24.03 -28.66
C PHE A 31 -12.27 22.69 -27.96
N LEU A 32 -12.29 21.59 -28.72
CA LEU A 32 -12.54 20.25 -28.17
C LEU A 32 -11.39 19.76 -27.28
N LYS A 33 -10.16 20.21 -27.55
CA LYS A 33 -8.98 19.91 -26.70
C LYS A 33 -9.13 20.54 -25.31
N VAL A 34 -9.66 21.77 -25.25
CA VAL A 34 -9.94 22.45 -23.97
C VAL A 34 -11.04 21.71 -23.21
N ILE A 35 -12.12 21.30 -23.90
CA ILE A 35 -13.20 20.52 -23.27
C ILE A 35 -12.67 19.16 -22.76
N GLY A 36 -11.87 18.45 -23.56
CA GLY A 36 -11.26 17.18 -23.15
C GLY A 36 -10.34 17.34 -21.94
N LYS A 37 -9.58 18.44 -21.86
CA LYS A 37 -8.75 18.76 -20.69
C LYS A 37 -9.61 18.99 -19.44
N ASN A 38 -10.70 19.75 -19.56
CA ASN A 38 -11.63 19.98 -18.46
C ASN A 38 -12.30 18.69 -18.00
N LEU A 39 -12.71 17.80 -18.92
CA LEU A 39 -13.30 16.50 -18.57
C LEU A 39 -12.32 15.61 -17.79
N ARG A 40 -11.05 15.59 -18.19
CA ARG A 40 -9.99 14.89 -17.47
C ARG A 40 -9.78 15.46 -16.07
N GLN A 41 -9.83 16.79 -15.92
CA GLN A 41 -9.75 17.44 -14.61
C GLN A 41 -10.93 17.10 -13.70
N ILE A 42 -12.16 17.09 -14.23
CA ILE A 42 -13.36 16.69 -13.49
C ILE A 42 -13.26 15.23 -13.04
N ARG A 43 -12.78 14.33 -13.91
CA ARG A 43 -12.50 12.94 -13.54
C ARG A 43 -11.48 12.85 -12.41
N GLU A 44 -10.37 13.59 -12.52
CA GLU A 44 -9.34 13.61 -11.48
C GLU A 44 -9.86 14.15 -10.15
N GLU A 45 -10.70 15.19 -10.19
CA GLU A 45 -11.34 15.73 -8.99
C GLU A 45 -12.35 14.76 -8.39
N PHE A 46 -13.11 14.05 -9.22
CA PHE A 46 -14.01 12.99 -8.78
C PHE A 46 -13.24 11.82 -8.12
N ILE A 47 -12.13 11.39 -8.72
CA ILE A 47 -11.22 10.39 -8.11
C ILE A 47 -10.65 10.90 -6.78
N ARG A 48 -10.25 12.17 -6.71
CA ARG A 48 -9.77 12.79 -5.46
C ARG A 48 -10.86 12.85 -4.39
N MET A 49 -12.10 13.17 -4.76
CA MET A 49 -13.25 13.19 -3.84
C MET A 49 -13.64 11.78 -3.36
N LEU A 50 -13.51 10.77 -4.21
CA LEU A 50 -13.66 9.37 -3.82
C LEU A 50 -12.53 8.94 -2.86
N GLY A 51 -11.28 9.30 -3.16
CA GLY A 51 -10.12 9.01 -2.31
C GLY A 51 -10.06 9.79 -0.99
N ALA A 52 -10.85 10.86 -0.83
CA ALA A 52 -10.94 11.65 0.40
C ALA A 52 -11.90 11.06 1.46
N ARG A 53 -12.60 9.95 1.16
CA ARG A 53 -13.61 9.35 2.05
C ARG A 53 -13.02 8.25 2.94
N THR A 54 -12.59 8.63 4.14
CA THR A 54 -12.51 7.84 5.40
C THR A 54 -11.72 6.52 5.44
N SER A 55 -10.96 6.34 6.53
CA SER A 55 -10.20 5.14 6.97
C SER A 55 -10.89 3.76 6.76
N ALA A 56 -12.23 3.71 6.77
CA ALA A 56 -12.98 2.49 6.45
C ALA A 56 -12.87 2.06 4.96
N GLN A 57 -12.74 3.02 4.05
CA GLN A 57 -12.58 2.77 2.62
C GLN A 57 -11.14 2.43 2.25
N LEU A 58 -10.12 2.91 2.98
CA LEU A 58 -8.73 2.42 2.83
C LEU A 58 -8.61 0.92 3.14
N LYS A 59 -9.40 0.40 4.09
CA LYS A 59 -9.52 -1.05 4.32
C LYS A 59 -10.27 -1.73 3.17
N ALA A 60 -11.37 -1.14 2.68
CA ALA A 60 -12.10 -1.71 1.54
C ALA A 60 -11.28 -1.72 0.24
N GLU A 61 -10.48 -0.68 0.00
CA GLU A 61 -9.51 -0.53 -1.09
C GLU A 61 -8.32 -1.46 -0.90
N SER A 62 -7.80 -1.66 0.31
CA SER A 62 -6.78 -2.69 0.55
C SER A 62 -7.35 -4.08 0.28
N HIS A 63 -8.62 -4.35 0.61
CA HIS A 63 -9.30 -5.60 0.26
C HIS A 63 -9.57 -5.72 -1.25
N LEU A 64 -9.89 -4.63 -1.96
CA LEU A 64 -10.04 -4.62 -3.42
C LEU A 64 -8.70 -4.78 -4.12
N ALA A 65 -7.68 -4.04 -3.73
CA ALA A 65 -6.30 -4.15 -4.21
C ALA A 65 -5.73 -5.54 -3.93
N ASN A 66 -5.96 -6.11 -2.73
CA ASN A 66 -5.61 -7.49 -2.44
C ASN A 66 -6.38 -8.48 -3.33
N ARG A 67 -7.67 -8.27 -3.59
CA ARG A 67 -8.43 -9.13 -4.52
C ARG A 67 -7.95 -9.02 -5.97
N VAL A 68 -7.58 -7.83 -6.42
CA VAL A 68 -7.02 -7.60 -7.76
C VAL A 68 -5.62 -8.20 -7.85
N ALA A 69 -4.79 -8.01 -6.83
CA ALA A 69 -3.45 -8.59 -6.71
C ALA A 69 -3.53 -10.13 -6.71
N LEU A 70 -4.41 -10.74 -5.91
CA LEU A 70 -4.60 -12.19 -5.90
C LEU A 70 -5.01 -12.73 -7.28
N ARG A 71 -5.82 -11.97 -8.04
CA ARG A 71 -6.20 -12.32 -9.42
C ARG A 71 -5.08 -12.12 -10.43
N SER A 72 -4.11 -11.24 -10.15
CA SER A 72 -2.91 -11.04 -10.98
C SER A 72 -1.69 -11.85 -10.52
N GLY A 73 -1.86 -12.78 -9.57
CA GLY A 73 -0.76 -13.58 -9.01
C GLY A 73 0.17 -12.81 -8.08
N GLN A 74 -0.25 -11.63 -7.62
CA GLN A 74 0.44 -10.84 -6.61
C GLN A 74 -0.13 -11.07 -5.21
N GLN A 75 0.71 -10.89 -4.19
CA GLN A 75 0.34 -10.98 -2.79
C GLN A 75 1.01 -9.85 -2.02
N GLU A 76 0.25 -9.20 -1.12
CA GLU A 76 0.81 -8.27 -0.15
C GLU A 76 1.52 -9.06 0.96
N VAL A 77 2.78 -8.72 1.21
CA VAL A 77 3.57 -9.29 2.32
C VAL A 77 4.06 -8.18 3.23
N TYR A 78 4.39 -8.55 4.47
CA TYR A 78 4.73 -7.60 5.52
C TYR A 78 6.15 -7.86 6.01
N VAL A 79 7.04 -6.88 5.82
CA VAL A 79 8.46 -7.00 6.16
C VAL A 79 8.75 -6.21 7.43
N SER A 80 9.30 -6.88 8.44
CA SER A 80 9.69 -6.26 9.70
C SER A 80 10.98 -5.45 9.54
N LEU A 81 10.98 -4.23 10.07
CA LEU A 81 12.07 -3.28 9.99
C LEU A 81 12.49 -2.82 11.39
N TYR A 82 13.80 -2.80 11.62
CA TYR A 82 14.41 -2.25 12.82
C TYR A 82 15.35 -1.10 12.47
N SER A 83 15.30 -0.03 13.27
CA SER A 83 16.26 1.09 13.25
C SER A 83 16.78 1.33 14.66
N ALA A 84 18.09 1.53 14.82
CA ALA A 84 18.66 1.94 16.10
C ALA A 84 18.24 3.39 16.48
N ASP A 85 18.02 4.24 15.47
CA ASP A 85 17.59 5.64 15.58
C ASP A 85 16.15 5.78 15.05
N GLY A 86 15.21 5.08 15.68
CA GLY A 86 13.82 4.98 15.21
C GLY A 86 12.98 6.25 15.37
N SER A 87 13.42 7.22 16.17
CA SER A 87 12.80 8.54 16.25
C SER A 87 13.06 9.39 14.99
N ASN A 88 14.13 9.10 14.25
CA ASN A 88 14.53 9.85 13.08
C ASN A 88 13.94 9.25 11.79
N LEU A 89 13.04 9.99 11.14
CA LEU A 89 12.39 9.54 9.91
C LEU A 89 13.37 9.29 8.75
N GLN A 90 14.47 10.05 8.67
CA GLN A 90 15.49 9.87 7.62
C GLN A 90 16.22 8.52 7.77
N SER A 91 16.33 8.00 9.00
CA SER A 91 16.92 6.68 9.24
C SER A 91 16.05 5.60 8.61
N TRP A 92 14.73 5.73 8.72
CA TRP A 92 13.74 4.86 8.10
C TRP A 92 13.76 4.95 6.58
N GLU A 93 13.84 6.16 6.00
CA GLU A 93 13.96 6.35 4.54
C GLU A 93 15.15 5.59 3.97
N ARG A 94 16.31 5.66 4.64
CA ARG A 94 17.52 4.92 4.24
C ARG A 94 17.34 3.40 4.36
N ILE A 95 16.66 2.93 5.40
CA ILE A 95 16.38 1.49 5.60
C ILE A 95 15.47 0.98 4.48
N VAL A 96 14.39 1.70 4.18
CA VAL A 96 13.45 1.35 3.11
C VAL A 96 14.17 1.38 1.75
N ALA A 97 14.96 2.41 1.46
CA ALA A 97 15.71 2.50 0.20
C ALA A 97 16.69 1.31 -0.01
N ASN A 98 17.23 0.75 1.08
CA ASN A 98 18.16 -0.39 1.03
C ASN A 98 17.47 -1.76 1.19
N LEU A 99 16.14 -1.79 1.30
CA LEU A 99 15.37 -3.01 1.55
C LEU A 99 15.68 -4.14 0.54
N PRO A 100 15.76 -3.89 -0.80
CA PRO A 100 16.03 -4.96 -1.76
C PRO A 100 17.43 -5.57 -1.61
N ARG A 101 18.37 -4.86 -0.97
CA ARG A 101 19.75 -5.30 -0.74
C ARG A 101 19.96 -5.96 0.63
N GLN A 102 19.10 -5.69 1.60
CA GLN A 102 19.27 -6.12 3.00
C GLN A 102 18.07 -6.93 3.52
N MET A 103 17.44 -7.70 2.63
CA MET A 103 16.22 -8.45 2.94
C MET A 103 16.49 -9.76 3.70
N ILE A 104 17.63 -10.42 3.46
CA ILE A 104 17.88 -11.83 3.82
C ILE A 104 17.67 -12.13 5.32
N SER A 105 17.95 -11.17 6.21
CA SER A 105 17.85 -11.36 7.66
C SER A 105 16.58 -10.77 8.29
N ARG A 106 15.62 -10.31 7.48
CA ARG A 106 14.41 -9.64 7.98
C ARG A 106 13.23 -10.62 8.00
N PRO A 107 12.47 -10.71 9.11
CA PRO A 107 11.25 -11.49 9.15
C PRO A 107 10.19 -10.95 8.17
N ILE A 108 9.62 -11.84 7.36
CA ILE A 108 8.58 -11.54 6.38
C ILE A 108 7.34 -12.36 6.72
N TYR A 109 6.19 -11.71 6.79
CA TYR A 109 4.92 -12.32 7.15
C TYR A 109 3.94 -12.27 5.98
N ALA A 110 3.10 -13.29 5.88
CA ALA A 110 1.97 -13.31 4.94
C ALA A 110 0.78 -12.50 5.44
N ASP A 111 0.67 -12.31 6.76
CA ASP A 111 -0.47 -11.68 7.44
C ASP A 111 -0.02 -10.43 8.23
N GLU A 112 -0.79 -9.35 8.11
CA GLU A 112 -0.55 -8.10 8.82
C GLU A 112 -0.76 -8.26 10.33
N GLU A 113 -1.67 -9.15 10.74
CA GLU A 113 -1.97 -9.35 12.15
C GLU A 113 -0.79 -9.97 12.89
N HIS A 114 -0.11 -10.94 12.27
CA HIS A 114 1.07 -11.58 12.85
C HIS A 114 2.22 -10.59 13.09
N ILE A 115 2.49 -9.70 12.14
CA ILE A 115 3.52 -8.68 12.33
C ILE A 115 3.10 -7.65 13.39
N LYS A 116 1.82 -7.30 13.48
CA LYS A 116 1.33 -6.40 14.53
C LYS A 116 1.46 -7.04 15.92
N GLU A 117 1.19 -8.33 16.04
CA GLU A 117 1.34 -9.08 17.30
C GLU A 117 2.80 -9.10 17.76
N ILE A 118 3.75 -9.46 16.87
CA ILE A 118 5.16 -9.51 17.26
C ILE A 118 5.72 -8.11 17.61
N LEU A 119 5.25 -7.05 16.93
CA LEU A 119 5.68 -5.68 17.25
C LEU A 119 5.11 -5.17 18.59
N LYS A 120 3.95 -5.68 19.03
CA LYS A 120 3.36 -5.29 20.33
C LYS A 120 4.20 -5.76 21.52
N ILE A 121 4.89 -6.91 21.39
CA ILE A 121 5.70 -7.50 22.47
C ILE A 121 7.14 -6.97 22.52
N LYS A 122 7.55 -6.11 21.57
CA LYS A 122 8.87 -5.49 21.57
C LYS A 122 8.96 -4.42 22.64
N GLU A 123 10.09 -4.39 23.34
CA GLU A 123 10.36 -3.39 24.39
C GLU A 123 10.42 -1.98 23.81
N ASN A 124 11.22 -1.76 22.77
CA ASN A 124 11.41 -0.46 22.17
C ASN A 124 10.61 -0.28 20.88
N LYS A 125 9.34 0.09 21.02
CA LYS A 125 8.39 0.25 19.90
C LYS A 125 8.77 1.35 18.91
N ILE A 126 9.52 2.36 19.34
CA ILE A 126 9.95 3.45 18.45
C ILE A 126 11.02 2.99 17.45
N ASN A 127 11.73 1.91 17.76
CA ASN A 127 12.79 1.35 16.92
C ASN A 127 12.26 0.26 15.97
N GLU A 128 10.96 0.05 15.95
CA GLU A 128 10.31 -1.03 15.23
C GLU A 128 9.26 -0.46 14.27
N ALA A 129 9.30 -0.93 13.03
CA ALA A 129 8.35 -0.56 11.99
C ALA A 129 8.11 -1.75 11.07
N TYR A 130 7.18 -1.60 10.14
CA TYR A 130 7.06 -2.54 9.04
C TYR A 130 6.63 -1.86 7.75
N VAL A 131 6.88 -2.56 6.65
CA VAL A 131 6.42 -2.15 5.32
C VAL A 131 5.52 -3.25 4.75
N ALA A 132 4.42 -2.83 4.14
CA ALA A 132 3.58 -3.69 3.32
C ALA A 132 3.96 -3.49 1.85
N ILE A 133 4.20 -4.59 1.14
CA ILE A 133 4.73 -4.58 -0.22
C ILE A 133 4.09 -5.68 -1.05
N TYR A 134 3.70 -5.37 -2.28
CA TYR A 134 3.19 -6.36 -3.22
C TYR A 134 4.32 -7.08 -3.94
N ILE A 135 4.28 -8.41 -3.91
CA ILE A 135 5.23 -9.29 -4.60
C ILE A 135 4.48 -10.31 -5.46
N ASN A 136 5.17 -10.94 -6.41
CA ASN A 136 4.60 -12.07 -7.14
C ASN A 136 4.62 -13.33 -6.25
N GLN A 137 3.52 -14.09 -6.23
CA GLN A 137 3.43 -15.34 -5.49
C GLN A 137 4.46 -16.37 -5.94
N LEU A 138 4.86 -16.34 -7.23
CA LEU A 138 5.89 -17.22 -7.78
C LEU A 138 7.29 -16.95 -7.21
N ASP A 139 7.49 -15.81 -6.57
CA ASP A 139 8.75 -15.45 -5.94
C ASP A 139 8.82 -15.83 -4.45
N ILE A 140 7.72 -16.32 -3.89
CA ILE A 140 7.68 -16.94 -2.57
C ILE A 140 8.22 -18.35 -2.71
N LEU A 141 9.24 -18.69 -1.92
CA LEU A 141 9.80 -20.04 -1.87
C LEU A 141 8.86 -20.94 -1.05
N PRO A 142 8.26 -21.98 -1.66
CA PRO A 142 7.43 -22.91 -0.93
C PRO A 142 8.33 -23.78 -0.04
N LEU A 143 8.30 -23.49 1.26
CA LEU A 143 8.95 -24.32 2.27
C LEU A 143 7.94 -25.32 2.84
N SER A 144 8.37 -26.57 3.04
CA SER A 144 7.57 -27.53 3.80
C SER A 144 7.49 -27.07 5.25
N ALA A 145 6.44 -27.48 5.97
CA ALA A 145 6.22 -27.09 7.37
C ALA A 145 7.44 -27.38 8.29
N GLU A 146 8.24 -28.39 7.97
CA GLU A 146 9.46 -28.76 8.69
C GLU A 146 10.66 -27.83 8.43
N LYS A 147 10.65 -27.11 7.30
CA LYS A 147 11.71 -26.18 6.87
C LYS A 147 11.31 -24.71 7.02
N SER A 148 10.07 -24.45 7.39
CA SER A 148 9.57 -23.10 7.62
C SER A 148 10.23 -22.49 8.86
N SER A 149 10.69 -21.26 8.73
CA SER A 149 11.16 -20.47 9.87
C SER A 149 9.96 -19.94 10.64
N PHE A 150 10.05 -19.94 11.97
CA PHE A 150 9.00 -19.41 12.85
C PHE A 150 9.51 -18.21 13.65
N ASP A 151 8.63 -17.28 13.96
CA ASP A 151 8.93 -16.19 14.88
C ASP A 151 8.86 -16.65 16.36
N LYS A 152 9.06 -15.71 17.29
CA LYS A 152 9.00 -15.99 18.73
C LYS A 152 7.61 -16.40 19.24
N LEU A 153 6.56 -16.11 18.47
CA LEU A 153 5.16 -16.44 18.77
C LEU A 153 4.70 -17.71 18.03
N GLY A 154 5.60 -18.40 17.33
CA GLY A 154 5.29 -19.61 16.56
C GLY A 154 4.57 -19.33 15.23
N ARG A 155 4.59 -18.09 14.73
CA ARG A 155 4.03 -17.73 13.42
C ARG A 155 5.03 -18.04 12.31
N ALA A 156 4.54 -18.61 11.21
CA ALA A 156 5.38 -18.95 10.06
C ALA A 156 5.86 -17.69 9.33
N LEU A 157 7.15 -17.68 8.97
CA LEU A 157 7.81 -16.65 8.19
C LEU A 157 7.92 -17.08 6.73
N LEU A 158 7.71 -16.14 5.82
CA LEU A 158 7.91 -16.34 4.39
C LEU A 158 9.40 -16.26 4.04
N SER A 159 9.82 -17.11 3.11
CA SER A 159 11.11 -17.00 2.45
C SER A 159 10.89 -16.58 1.01
N LEU A 160 11.62 -15.55 0.56
CA LEU A 160 11.52 -15.02 -0.79
C LEU A 160 12.79 -15.31 -1.57
N LYS A 161 12.69 -15.33 -2.90
CA LYS A 161 13.86 -15.34 -3.78
C LYS A 161 14.67 -14.05 -3.62
N ASP A 162 15.92 -14.08 -4.04
CA ASP A 162 16.73 -12.86 -4.10
C ASP A 162 16.14 -11.83 -5.06
N LYS A 163 16.21 -10.55 -4.68
CA LYS A 163 15.81 -9.39 -5.49
C LYS A 163 14.33 -9.32 -5.89
N THR A 164 13.45 -9.97 -5.12
CA THR A 164 11.99 -9.97 -5.34
C THR A 164 11.30 -8.66 -4.98
N LEU A 165 11.84 -7.89 -4.03
CA LEU A 165 11.18 -6.66 -3.55
C LEU A 165 11.46 -5.48 -4.47
N ASN A 166 10.40 -4.90 -5.03
CA ASN A 166 10.45 -3.62 -5.72
C ASN A 166 9.87 -2.51 -4.81
N LEU A 167 10.64 -1.45 -4.60
CA LEU A 167 10.23 -0.29 -3.79
C LEU A 167 8.99 0.43 -4.33
N GLU A 168 8.75 0.36 -5.64
CA GLU A 168 7.57 0.94 -6.29
C GLU A 168 6.27 0.23 -5.89
N ASN A 169 6.36 -1.01 -5.42
CA ASN A 169 5.22 -1.82 -4.99
C ASN A 169 4.94 -1.68 -3.49
N ILE A 170 5.61 -0.78 -2.78
CA ILE A 170 5.33 -0.49 -1.38
C ILE A 170 3.95 0.17 -1.29
N SER A 171 3.04 -0.47 -0.57
CA SER A 171 1.69 0.06 -0.37
C SER A 171 1.67 1.07 0.78
N ARG A 172 2.31 0.72 1.91
CA ARG A 172 2.38 1.54 3.12
C ARG A 172 3.57 1.17 3.99
N PHE A 173 4.12 2.18 4.66
CA PHE A 173 5.04 2.04 5.78
C PHE A 173 4.30 2.38 7.06
N VAL A 174 4.45 1.55 8.09
CA VAL A 174 3.73 1.71 9.36
C VAL A 174 4.74 1.79 10.49
N HIS A 175 4.65 2.88 11.24
CA HIS A 175 5.46 3.16 12.41
C HIS A 175 4.58 3.65 13.55
N GLN A 176 5.10 3.68 14.78
CA GLN A 176 4.36 4.13 15.95
C GLN A 176 3.78 5.56 15.78
N THR A 177 4.49 6.44 15.05
CA THR A 177 4.08 7.82 14.81
C THR A 177 3.00 7.99 13.73
N GLY A 178 2.67 6.91 13.01
CA GLY A 178 1.61 6.90 12.00
C GLY A 178 1.92 6.03 10.79
N VAL A 179 1.06 6.16 9.79
CA VAL A 179 1.18 5.48 8.50
C VAL A 179 1.77 6.45 7.47
N TYR A 180 2.74 5.99 6.71
CA TYR A 180 3.47 6.77 5.73
C TYR A 180 3.40 6.09 4.36
N ARG A 181 3.50 6.90 3.31
CA ARG A 181 3.66 6.46 1.93
C ARG A 181 5.11 6.70 1.51
N TYR A 182 5.69 5.73 0.82
CA TYR A 182 7.03 5.86 0.27
C TYR A 182 6.96 6.43 -1.15
N GLU A 183 7.51 7.63 -1.37
CA GLU A 183 7.54 8.28 -2.68
C GLU A 183 8.93 8.89 -2.93
N ARG A 184 9.56 8.50 -4.04
CA ARG A 184 10.84 9.06 -4.53
C ARG A 184 11.95 9.12 -3.46
N GLY A 185 12.03 8.12 -2.59
CA GLY A 185 13.03 8.08 -1.53
C GLY A 185 12.56 8.62 -0.18
N HIS A 186 11.37 9.22 -0.10
CA HIS A 186 10.87 9.89 1.09
C HIS A 186 9.65 9.22 1.70
N LEU A 187 9.52 9.32 3.02
CA LEU A 187 8.36 8.84 3.77
C LEU A 187 7.41 10.01 4.06
N ILE A 188 6.31 10.08 3.31
CA ILE A 188 5.30 11.12 3.44
C ILE A 188 4.21 10.62 4.38
N LYS A 189 3.99 11.32 5.49
CA LYS A 189 2.94 10.94 6.45
C LYS A 189 1.58 11.00 5.77
N THR A 190 0.85 9.89 5.80
CA THR A 190 -0.54 9.89 5.35
C THR A 190 -1.34 10.59 6.43
N LEU A 191 -2.07 11.65 6.08
CA LEU A 191 -2.93 12.36 7.01
C LEU A 191 -4.11 11.44 7.39
N THR A 192 -3.91 10.61 8.40
CA THR A 192 -4.99 9.97 9.12
C THR A 192 -5.58 11.02 10.06
N SER A 193 -6.64 11.69 9.64
CA SER A 193 -7.47 12.53 10.50
C SER A 193 -8.13 11.65 11.57
N ASN A 194 -7.43 11.36 12.67
CA ASN A 194 -8.02 11.02 13.98
C ASN A 194 -6.91 10.77 15.02
N GLU A 195 -6.62 11.79 15.83
CA GLU A 195 -6.31 11.60 17.25
C GLU A 195 -7.50 12.20 18.02
N PRO A 196 -8.29 11.40 18.76
CA PRO A 196 -9.15 11.97 19.79
C PRO A 196 -8.26 12.39 20.97
N ARG A 197 -8.41 13.65 21.39
CA ARG A 197 -7.92 14.15 22.69
C ARG A 197 -8.64 13.45 23.84
#